data_AF-A0A950QL88-F1
#
_entry.id   AF-A0A950QL88-F1
#
_cell.length_a   1.000
_cell.length_b   1.000
_cell.length_c   1.000
_cell.angle_alpha   90.00
_cell.angle_beta   90.00
_cell.angle_gamma   90.00
#
_symmetry.space_group_name_H-M   'P 1'
#
loop_
_entity.id
_entity.type
_entity.pdbx_description
1 polymer ?
#
loop_
_entity_poly.entity_id
_entity_poly.type
_entity_poly.pdbx_seq_one_letter_code
_entity_poly.pdbx_strand_id
1 'polypeptide(L)'
;MSRRTPFARRLLSAAVAVVYFLVNGGLSNLAEANFWADRGQNVRRSGAVPLETPLLASLPVLPREGASHLSSVINAPAPSQPLAVAGLSYRFGTVRSSASPSPSRRTVVHILDVHANEEAQRNIASALAGLSSANRVGFVGLEGAFADVDTAALRNYPDKKAVERVMDYLLRTGRVSGPAYAASVDAIPPLSGVDDEAWYDRNVDAVRRSAAARPEMLRALDLRENDLRREKAAAFGRGLAAFDASLEAVRAGRLGLADHAKILAARSRATPPEVAAFLSAVRLEASLDLGAVETERRAVIEALASKLGPAEAATFAQMCVAA
;
A
#
# COMPACT_ATOMS: atom_id res chain seq x y z
N MET A 1 39.35 18.66 -48.97
CA MET A 1 38.86 19.35 -47.74
C MET A 1 37.35 19.45 -47.82
N SER A 2 36.60 18.67 -47.03
CA SER A 2 35.14 18.80 -46.94
C SER A 2 34.75 18.84 -45.46
N ARG A 3 34.55 20.06 -44.94
CA ARG A 3 34.03 20.32 -43.59
C ARG A 3 32.52 20.04 -43.59
N ARG A 4 32.13 18.76 -43.52
CA ARG A 4 30.71 18.40 -43.27
C ARG A 4 30.42 18.40 -41.77
N THR A 5 29.93 19.56 -41.35
CA THR A 5 29.05 19.91 -40.23
C THR A 5 28.92 18.94 -39.02
N PRO A 6 29.43 19.32 -37.83
CA PRO A 6 29.20 18.59 -36.57
C PRO A 6 27.73 18.58 -36.12
N PHE A 7 26.88 19.42 -36.72
CA PHE A 7 25.46 19.52 -36.43
C PHE A 7 24.67 18.27 -36.86
N ALA A 8 24.93 17.73 -38.05
CA ALA A 8 24.21 16.56 -38.56
C ALA A 8 24.45 15.31 -37.71
N ARG A 9 25.68 15.14 -37.19
CA ARG A 9 26.02 14.03 -36.28
C ARG A 9 25.30 14.16 -34.94
N ARG A 10 25.20 15.37 -34.37
CA ARG A 10 24.46 15.60 -33.12
C ARG A 10 22.97 15.32 -33.26
N LEU A 11 22.38 15.71 -34.39
CA LEU A 11 20.96 15.50 -34.68
C LEU A 11 20.65 14.01 -34.87
N LEU A 12 21.53 13.28 -35.55
CA LEU A 12 21.42 11.83 -35.70
C LEU A 12 21.56 11.11 -34.34
N SER A 13 22.53 11.49 -33.50
CA SER A 13 22.68 10.90 -32.16
C SER A 13 21.49 11.19 -31.26
N ALA A 14 20.92 12.39 -31.31
CA ALA A 14 19.70 12.73 -30.56
C ALA A 14 18.49 11.91 -31.04
N ALA A 15 18.32 11.73 -32.36
CA ALA A 15 17.25 10.91 -32.92
C ALA A 15 17.38 9.44 -32.51
N VAL A 16 18.60 8.87 -32.55
CA VAL A 16 18.86 7.49 -32.11
C VAL A 16 18.61 7.33 -30.61
N ALA A 17 19.00 8.30 -29.79
CA ALA A 17 18.72 8.29 -28.35
C ALA A 17 17.21 8.33 -28.05
N VAL A 18 16.45 9.16 -28.78
CA VAL A 18 14.98 9.23 -28.65
C VAL A 18 14.33 7.91 -29.08
N VAL A 19 14.74 7.33 -30.21
CA VAL A 19 14.22 6.03 -30.66
C VAL A 19 14.58 4.91 -29.68
N TYR A 20 15.82 4.88 -29.18
CA TYR A 20 16.25 3.91 -28.17
C TYR A 20 15.43 4.05 -26.88
N PHE A 21 15.16 5.28 -26.44
CA PHE A 21 14.36 5.56 -25.25
C PHE A 21 12.89 5.17 -25.43
N LEU A 22 12.31 5.43 -26.60
CA LEU A 22 10.93 5.08 -26.93
C LEU A 22 10.73 3.56 -27.06
N VAL A 23 11.70 2.86 -27.67
CA VAL A 23 11.63 1.41 -27.90
C VAL A 23 11.93 0.63 -26.62
N ASN A 24 12.91 1.04 -25.80
CA ASN A 24 13.33 0.26 -24.62
C ASN A 24 12.72 0.73 -23.29
N GLY A 25 12.28 1.99 -23.17
CA GLY A 25 11.64 2.51 -21.95
C GLY A 25 10.14 2.81 -22.08
N GLY A 26 9.65 2.98 -23.32
CA GLY A 26 8.30 3.44 -23.62
C GLY A 26 7.26 2.33 -23.73
N LEU A 27 7.55 1.26 -24.47
CA LEU A 27 6.55 0.27 -24.91
C LEU A 27 6.39 -0.94 -23.96
N SER A 28 7.43 -1.32 -23.24
CA SER A 28 7.38 -2.39 -22.22
C SER A 28 6.53 -1.98 -21.00
N ASN A 29 6.64 -0.72 -20.56
CA ASN A 29 5.92 -0.17 -19.40
C ASN A 29 4.45 0.22 -19.68
N LEU A 30 4.03 0.32 -20.95
CA LEU A 30 2.66 0.71 -21.30
C LEU A 30 1.64 -0.42 -21.04
N ALA A 31 2.06 -1.68 -21.07
CA ALA A 31 1.18 -2.81 -20.77
C ALA A 31 0.83 -2.89 -19.28
N GLU A 32 1.79 -2.62 -18.38
CA GLU A 32 1.60 -2.65 -16.93
C GLU A 32 0.90 -1.39 -16.38
N ALA A 33 1.22 -0.20 -16.92
CA ALA A 33 0.58 1.04 -16.50
C ALA A 33 -0.94 1.05 -16.79
N ASN A 34 -1.36 0.44 -17.91
CA ASN A 34 -2.77 0.34 -18.28
C ASN A 34 -3.56 -0.57 -17.34
N PHE A 35 -2.95 -1.64 -16.81
CA PHE A 35 -3.62 -2.55 -15.88
C PHE A 35 -4.00 -1.88 -14.55
N TRP A 36 -3.11 -1.07 -13.98
CA TRP A 36 -3.35 -0.35 -12.72
C TRP A 36 -4.24 0.89 -12.90
N ALA A 37 -4.13 1.59 -14.03
CA ALA A 37 -5.04 2.68 -14.38
C ALA A 37 -6.49 2.18 -14.54
N ASP A 38 -6.69 1.01 -15.18
CA ASP A 38 -8.00 0.36 -15.29
C ASP A 38 -8.56 -0.07 -13.93
N ARG A 39 -7.70 -0.55 -13.03
CA ARG A 39 -8.08 -0.92 -11.65
C ARG A 39 -8.49 0.31 -10.83
N GLY A 40 -7.73 1.40 -10.92
CA GLY A 40 -8.05 2.67 -10.26
C GLY A 40 -9.34 3.31 -10.79
N GLN A 41 -9.60 3.24 -12.10
CA GLN A 41 -10.88 3.68 -12.67
C GLN A 41 -12.06 2.83 -12.19
N ASN A 42 -11.88 1.51 -12.04
CA ASN A 42 -12.93 0.63 -11.52
C ASN A 42 -13.24 0.88 -10.03
N VAL A 43 -12.23 1.13 -9.19
CA VAL A 43 -12.46 1.54 -7.78
C VAL A 43 -13.24 2.86 -7.69
N ARG A 44 -12.89 3.85 -8.53
CA ARG A 44 -13.62 5.12 -8.61
C ARG A 44 -15.05 4.98 -9.14
N ARG A 45 -15.29 4.07 -10.09
CA ARG A 45 -16.62 3.78 -10.65
C ARG A 45 -17.51 3.00 -9.68
N SER A 46 -16.93 2.16 -8.82
CA SER A 46 -17.67 1.37 -7.82
C SER A 46 -18.10 2.18 -6.60
N GLY A 47 -17.68 3.46 -6.46
CA GLY A 47 -18.00 4.29 -5.29
C GLY A 47 -17.48 3.73 -3.96
N ALA A 48 -16.66 2.68 -3.99
CA ALA A 48 -16.05 2.09 -2.82
C ALA A 48 -14.92 3.00 -2.38
N VAL A 49 -15.19 3.82 -1.37
CA VAL A 49 -14.16 4.47 -0.58
C VAL A 49 -13.27 3.35 -0.02
N PRO A 50 -11.96 3.34 -0.28
CA PRO A 50 -11.06 2.48 0.47
C PRO A 50 -11.20 2.89 1.94
N LEU A 51 -11.82 2.04 2.76
CA LEU A 51 -11.73 2.13 4.20
C LEU A 51 -10.29 1.77 4.58
N GLU A 52 -9.36 2.68 4.31
CA GLU A 52 -8.06 2.71 4.94
C GLU A 52 -8.20 3.51 6.23
N THR A 53 -8.78 2.86 7.24
CA THR A 53 -8.62 3.26 8.62
C THR A 53 -8.16 2.04 9.41
N PRO A 54 -7.09 2.13 10.21
CA PRO A 54 -6.84 1.15 11.25
C PRO A 54 -7.75 1.46 12.46
N LEU A 55 -9.07 1.50 12.24
CA LEU A 55 -10.07 1.70 13.32
C LEU A 55 -10.19 0.46 14.24
N LEU A 56 -9.45 -0.61 13.95
CA LEU A 56 -9.33 -1.78 14.83
C LEU A 56 -8.39 -1.56 16.03
N ALA A 57 -7.62 -0.46 16.08
CA ALA A 57 -6.73 -0.16 17.21
C ALA A 57 -7.42 0.58 18.37
N SER A 58 -8.68 1.02 18.20
CA SER A 58 -9.39 1.84 19.19
C SER A 58 -10.81 1.32 19.50
N LEU A 59 -11.01 0.01 19.53
CA LEU A 59 -12.20 -0.54 20.16
C LEU A 59 -12.09 -0.37 21.69
N PRO A 60 -13.11 0.16 22.37
CA PRO A 60 -13.13 0.13 23.83
C PRO A 60 -13.08 -1.32 24.30
N VAL A 61 -12.10 -1.61 25.16
CA VAL A 61 -12.02 -2.87 25.90
C VAL A 61 -13.29 -2.99 26.73
N LEU A 62 -14.17 -3.93 26.39
CA LEU A 62 -15.28 -4.31 27.26
C LEU A 62 -14.71 -4.72 28.63
N PRO A 63 -15.32 -4.32 29.74
CA PRO A 63 -14.78 -4.59 31.06
C PRO A 63 -14.79 -6.10 31.30
N ARG A 64 -13.60 -6.70 31.32
CA ARG A 64 -13.35 -7.94 32.03
C ARG A 64 -12.25 -7.66 33.04
N GLU A 65 -12.60 -7.92 34.30
CA GLU A 65 -11.75 -7.88 35.48
C GLU A 65 -10.29 -8.25 35.16
N GLY A 66 -9.39 -7.29 35.34
CA GLY A 66 -7.98 -7.46 34.98
C GLY A 66 -7.26 -6.14 34.68
N ALA A 67 -7.44 -5.12 35.52
CA ALA A 67 -6.79 -3.81 35.41
C ALA A 67 -5.26 -3.84 35.68
N SER A 68 -4.61 -4.96 35.44
CA SER A 68 -3.19 -5.21 35.73
C SER A 68 -2.27 -4.97 34.53
N HIS A 69 -2.82 -4.79 33.32
CA HIS A 69 -2.04 -4.79 32.07
C HIS A 69 -1.77 -3.39 31.46
N LEU A 70 -2.44 -2.34 31.92
CA LEU A 70 -2.21 -0.97 31.39
C LEU A 70 -0.92 -0.34 31.94
N SER A 71 -0.57 -0.64 33.19
CA SER A 71 0.67 -0.20 33.83
C SER A 71 1.92 -0.88 33.25
N SER A 72 1.80 -2.06 32.62
CA SER A 72 2.90 -2.71 31.90
C SER A 72 3.15 -2.15 30.50
N VAL A 73 2.15 -1.51 29.88
CA VAL A 73 2.29 -0.88 28.55
C VAL A 73 2.93 0.50 28.65
N ILE A 74 2.64 1.25 29.73
CA ILE A 74 3.20 2.59 29.96
C ILE A 74 4.67 2.51 30.42
N ASN A 75 5.08 1.42 31.07
CA ASN A 75 6.46 1.17 31.50
C ASN A 75 7.24 0.23 30.58
N ALA A 76 6.68 -0.16 29.43
CA ALA A 76 7.43 -0.92 28.45
C ALA A 76 8.50 0.01 27.85
N PRO A 77 9.80 -0.35 27.92
CA PRO A 77 10.81 0.40 27.19
C PRO A 77 10.37 0.45 25.72
N ALA A 78 10.47 1.64 25.10
CA ALA A 78 10.20 1.80 23.68
C ALA A 78 10.88 0.65 22.93
N PRO A 79 10.17 -0.08 22.04
CA PRO A 79 10.74 -1.21 21.35
C PRO A 79 12.03 -0.73 20.69
N SER A 80 13.16 -1.19 21.21
CA SER A 80 14.48 -0.77 20.73
C SER A 80 14.54 -1.15 19.26
N GLN A 81 14.62 -0.15 18.39
CA GLN A 81 14.73 -0.40 16.96
C GLN A 81 15.95 -1.30 16.73
N PRO A 82 15.83 -2.37 15.92
CA PRO A 82 16.99 -3.16 15.56
C PRO A 82 18.10 -2.24 15.04
N LEU A 83 19.34 -2.43 15.48
CA LEU A 83 20.48 -1.58 15.08
C LEU A 83 20.58 -1.42 13.54
N ALA A 84 20.12 -2.42 12.81
CA ALA A 84 20.08 -2.43 11.35
C ALA A 84 19.18 -1.34 10.73
N VAL A 85 18.17 -0.85 11.45
CA VAL A 85 17.24 0.19 10.97
C VAL A 85 17.34 1.50 11.76
N ALA A 86 18.38 1.68 12.58
CA ALA A 86 18.57 2.89 13.38
C ALA A 86 18.70 4.19 12.54
N GLY A 87 18.90 4.09 11.22
CA GLY A 87 18.89 5.22 10.27
C GLY A 87 17.54 5.49 9.61
N LEU A 88 16.49 4.70 9.90
CA LEU A 88 15.16 4.88 9.34
C LEU A 88 14.38 5.91 10.15
N SER A 89 14.08 7.06 9.53
CA SER A 89 13.13 8.01 10.11
C SER A 89 11.71 7.44 10.04
N TYR A 90 10.95 7.56 11.14
CA TYR A 90 9.53 7.19 11.18
C TYR A 90 8.69 7.97 10.16
N ARG A 91 9.19 9.12 9.67
CA ARG A 91 8.54 9.91 8.60
C ARG A 91 8.53 9.19 7.26
N PHE A 92 9.48 8.29 7.02
CA PHE A 92 9.66 7.60 5.74
C PHE A 92 9.33 6.11 5.80
N GLY A 93 9.16 5.56 7.00
CA GLY A 93 8.72 4.18 7.18
C GLY A 93 8.71 3.74 8.63
N THR A 94 7.96 2.67 8.92
CA THR A 94 7.87 2.06 10.25
C THR A 94 8.13 0.56 10.17
N VAL A 95 8.71 0.00 11.24
CA VAL A 95 8.94 -1.45 11.33
C VAL A 95 7.64 -2.14 11.72
N ARG A 96 7.08 -2.94 10.81
CA ARG A 96 5.83 -3.69 11.05
C ARG A 96 6.05 -5.00 11.80
N SER A 97 7.15 -5.69 11.49
CA SER A 97 7.51 -6.94 12.13
C SER A 97 9.02 -7.12 12.11
N SER A 98 9.53 -7.93 13.03
CA SER A 98 10.92 -8.38 13.03
C SER A 98 10.95 -9.84 13.47
N ALA A 99 11.82 -10.62 12.84
CA ALA A 99 12.05 -12.00 13.20
C ALA A 99 13.56 -12.25 13.19
N SER A 100 14.07 -12.92 14.22
CA SER A 100 15.47 -13.32 14.32
C SER A 100 15.53 -14.80 14.67
N PRO A 101 15.62 -15.70 13.68
CA PRO A 101 15.58 -17.14 13.92
C PRO A 101 16.86 -17.70 14.58
N SER A 102 17.92 -16.90 14.68
CA SER A 102 19.23 -17.27 15.25
C SER A 102 20.09 -16.00 15.40
N PRO A 103 21.17 -15.95 16.22
CA PRO A 103 22.16 -14.87 16.19
C PRO A 103 22.92 -14.80 14.85
N SER A 104 22.22 -14.41 13.78
CA SER A 104 22.77 -14.09 12.48
C SER A 104 23.38 -12.70 12.51
N ARG A 105 24.59 -12.55 11.95
CA ARG A 105 25.20 -11.23 11.70
C ARG A 105 24.61 -10.51 10.48
N ARG A 106 23.79 -11.18 9.67
CA ARG A 106 23.18 -10.62 8.46
C ARG A 106 21.72 -10.29 8.74
N THR A 107 21.33 -9.06 8.42
CA THR A 107 19.95 -8.57 8.52
C THR A 107 19.42 -8.31 7.12
N VAL A 108 18.20 -8.77 6.85
CA VAL A 108 17.45 -8.38 5.65
C VAL A 108 16.38 -7.39 6.10
N VAL A 109 16.37 -6.22 5.46
CA VAL A 109 15.31 -5.23 5.64
C VAL A 109 14.39 -5.36 4.43
N HIS A 110 13.17 -5.81 4.66
CA HIS A 110 12.15 -5.89 3.63
C HIS A 110 11.28 -4.63 3.70
N ILE A 111 11.23 -3.87 2.60
CA ILE A 111 10.41 -2.66 2.47
C ILE A 111 9.16 -3.04 1.68
N LEU A 112 7.98 -2.84 2.28
CA LEU A 112 6.71 -3.05 1.61
C LEU A 112 6.35 -1.81 0.80
N ASP A 113 6.00 -2.01 -0.47
CA ASP A 113 5.70 -0.95 -1.41
C ASP A 113 4.22 -0.97 -1.83
N VAL A 114 3.59 0.20 -1.84
CA VAL A 114 2.34 0.43 -2.56
C VAL A 114 2.70 1.01 -3.92
N HIS A 115 2.81 0.12 -4.92
CA HIS A 115 3.31 0.48 -6.24
C HIS A 115 2.61 1.68 -6.88
N ALA A 116 3.37 2.42 -7.70
CA ALA A 116 2.89 3.58 -8.46
C ALA A 116 2.29 4.72 -7.61
N ASN A 117 2.49 4.71 -6.29
CA ASN A 117 2.18 5.85 -5.42
C ASN A 117 3.42 6.74 -5.28
N GLU A 118 3.37 7.97 -5.80
CA GLU A 118 4.52 8.87 -5.79
C GLU A 118 5.07 9.11 -4.38
N GLU A 119 4.19 9.37 -3.40
CA GLU A 119 4.59 9.66 -2.02
C GLU A 119 5.31 8.46 -1.41
N ALA A 120 4.77 7.25 -1.58
CA ALA A 120 5.40 6.02 -1.10
C ALA A 120 6.77 5.83 -1.75
N GLN A 121 6.91 6.01 -3.06
CA GLN A 121 8.20 5.86 -3.74
C GLN A 121 9.23 6.90 -3.27
N ARG A 122 8.81 8.15 -3.01
CA ARG A 122 9.67 9.18 -2.40
C ARG A 122 10.08 8.82 -0.98
N ASN A 123 9.17 8.28 -0.19
CA ASN A 123 9.46 7.81 1.17
C ASN A 123 10.45 6.64 1.14
N ILE A 124 10.29 5.69 0.22
CA ILE A 124 11.24 4.59 0.01
C ILE A 124 12.62 5.12 -0.39
N ALA A 125 12.69 6.06 -1.33
CA ALA A 125 13.96 6.70 -1.71
C ALA A 125 14.65 7.35 -0.51
N SER A 126 13.90 8.11 0.30
CA SER A 126 14.40 8.78 1.51
C SER A 126 14.83 7.79 2.60
N ALA A 127 14.07 6.72 2.78
CA ALA A 127 14.40 5.63 3.70
C ALA A 127 15.71 4.94 3.29
N LEU A 128 15.89 4.66 2.00
CA LEU A 128 17.12 4.07 1.47
C LEU A 128 18.31 5.02 1.65
N ALA A 129 18.15 6.31 1.38
CA ALA A 129 19.19 7.31 1.61
C ALA A 129 19.59 7.36 3.10
N GLY A 130 18.62 7.40 4.01
CA GLY A 130 18.85 7.38 5.46
C GLY A 130 19.59 6.13 5.94
N LEU A 131 19.12 4.95 5.54
CA LEU A 131 19.75 3.66 5.87
C LEU A 131 21.16 3.53 5.27
N SER A 132 21.37 4.04 4.06
CA SER A 132 22.67 4.03 3.38
C SER A 132 23.68 4.94 4.06
N SER A 133 23.25 6.15 4.47
CA SER A 133 24.12 7.12 5.16
C SER A 133 24.68 6.62 6.49
N ALA A 134 23.96 5.72 7.16
CA ALA A 134 24.41 5.06 8.38
C ALA A 134 25.45 3.95 8.12
N ASN A 135 25.83 3.72 6.86
CA ASN A 135 26.75 2.68 6.41
C ASN A 135 26.35 1.26 6.89
N ARG A 136 25.05 1.00 6.97
CA ARG A 136 24.47 -0.27 7.45
C ARG A 136 23.94 -1.16 6.33
N VAL A 137 23.82 -0.62 5.12
CA VAL A 137 23.31 -1.32 3.94
C VAL A 137 24.47 -1.61 3.01
N GLY A 138 24.70 -2.88 2.69
CA GLY A 138 25.75 -3.30 1.75
C GLY A 138 25.23 -3.52 0.33
N PHE A 139 23.92 -3.66 0.16
CA PHE A 139 23.27 -4.06 -1.09
C PHE A 139 21.77 -3.76 -1.03
N VAL A 140 21.17 -3.42 -2.17
CA VAL A 140 19.72 -3.24 -2.33
C VAL A 140 19.20 -4.21 -3.39
N GLY A 141 18.28 -5.09 -3.00
CA GLY A 141 17.56 -5.96 -3.92
C GLY A 141 16.32 -5.25 -4.48
N LEU A 142 16.11 -5.31 -5.79
CA LEU A 142 15.01 -4.64 -6.49
C LEU A 142 14.05 -5.65 -7.12
N GLU A 143 12.78 -5.62 -6.69
CA GLU A 143 11.67 -6.30 -7.35
C GLU A 143 11.41 -5.69 -8.74
N GLY A 144 11.05 -6.53 -9.70
CA GLY A 144 10.83 -6.15 -11.10
C GLY A 144 12.11 -5.94 -11.91
N ALA A 145 13.26 -6.28 -11.35
CA ALA A 145 14.54 -6.28 -12.06
C ALA A 145 15.21 -7.66 -11.99
N PHE A 146 16.01 -7.97 -13.01
CA PHE A 146 16.62 -9.30 -13.21
C PHE A 146 18.16 -9.28 -13.20
N ALA A 147 18.76 -8.09 -13.12
CA ALA A 147 20.20 -7.89 -13.19
C ALA A 147 20.64 -6.65 -12.41
N ASP A 148 21.95 -6.43 -12.34
CA ASP A 148 22.53 -5.22 -11.75
C ASP A 148 22.02 -3.97 -12.47
N VAL A 149 21.61 -2.97 -11.69
CA VAL A 149 21.11 -1.70 -12.21
C VAL A 149 22.25 -0.69 -12.23
N ASP A 150 22.81 -0.46 -13.42
CA ASP A 150 23.88 0.53 -13.60
C ASP A 150 23.32 1.96 -13.66
N THR A 151 23.50 2.71 -12.57
CA THR A 151 23.17 4.14 -12.49
C THR A 151 24.41 5.04 -12.50
N ALA A 152 25.61 4.49 -12.75
CA ALA A 152 26.86 5.23 -12.64
C ALA A 152 26.92 6.43 -13.59
N ALA A 153 26.37 6.30 -14.80
CA ALA A 153 26.31 7.41 -15.76
C ALA A 153 25.49 8.60 -15.24
N LEU A 154 24.34 8.34 -14.60
CA LEU A 154 23.48 9.36 -14.01
C LEU A 154 24.13 9.96 -12.76
N ARG A 155 24.65 9.09 -11.88
CA ARG A 155 25.32 9.49 -10.64
C ARG A 155 26.61 10.29 -10.87
N ASN A 156 27.31 10.07 -11.98
CA ASN A 156 28.53 10.82 -12.30
C ASN A 156 28.28 11.99 -13.27
N TYR A 157 27.04 12.22 -13.68
CA TYR A 157 26.72 13.32 -14.60
C TYR A 157 27.02 14.69 -13.97
N PRO A 158 27.71 15.63 -14.67
CA PRO A 158 28.14 16.90 -14.06
C PRO A 158 26.99 17.79 -13.56
N ASP A 159 25.88 17.85 -14.30
CA ASP A 159 24.70 18.64 -13.91
C ASP A 159 23.73 17.79 -13.07
N LYS A 160 23.95 17.77 -11.75
CA LYS A 160 23.13 17.03 -10.78
C LYS A 160 21.68 17.49 -10.76
N LYS A 161 21.45 18.81 -10.88
CA LYS A 161 20.09 19.38 -10.92
C LYS A 161 19.32 18.96 -12.16
N ALA A 162 20.00 18.74 -13.30
CA ALA A 162 19.36 18.16 -14.47
C ALA A 162 18.93 16.71 -14.23
N VAL A 163 19.79 15.89 -13.62
CA VAL A 163 19.47 14.50 -13.27
C VAL A 163 18.28 14.43 -12.33
N GLU A 164 18.31 15.19 -11.23
CA GLU A 164 17.20 15.25 -10.26
C GLU A 164 15.87 15.61 -10.93
N ARG A 165 15.84 16.65 -11.78
CA ARG A 165 14.61 17.04 -12.49
C ARG A 165 14.06 15.95 -13.40
N VAL A 166 14.94 15.23 -14.10
CA VAL A 166 14.53 14.11 -14.98
C VAL A 166 14.01 12.95 -14.13
N MET A 167 14.73 12.58 -13.08
CA MET A 167 14.35 11.49 -12.18
C MET A 167 13.05 11.80 -11.45
N ASP A 168 12.83 13.05 -11.03
CA ASP A 168 11.57 13.51 -10.45
C ASP A 168 10.40 13.34 -11.43
N TYR A 169 10.59 13.74 -12.68
CA TYR A 169 9.56 13.55 -13.70
C TYR A 169 9.25 12.07 -13.91
N LEU A 170 10.28 11.22 -14.00
CA LEU A 170 10.10 9.79 -14.18
C LEU A 170 9.41 9.14 -12.98
N LEU A 171 9.77 9.54 -11.75
CA LEU A 171 9.15 9.03 -10.52
C LEU A 171 7.66 9.41 -10.48
N ARG A 172 7.36 10.69 -10.72
CA ARG A 172 6.00 11.24 -10.78
C ARG A 172 5.10 10.58 -11.81
N THR A 173 5.70 10.12 -12.91
CA THR A 173 4.98 9.46 -14.01
C THR A 173 4.99 7.94 -13.91
N GLY A 174 5.48 7.38 -12.79
CA GLY A 174 5.51 5.94 -12.54
C GLY A 174 6.46 5.17 -13.47
N ARG A 175 7.49 5.83 -14.01
CA ARG A 175 8.46 5.24 -14.93
C ARG A 175 9.72 4.70 -14.25
N VAL A 176 9.98 5.12 -13.02
CA VAL A 176 11.05 4.60 -12.17
C VAL A 176 10.54 4.43 -10.75
N SER A 177 11.08 3.46 -10.04
CA SER A 177 10.81 3.25 -8.62
C SER A 177 11.66 4.16 -7.73
N GLY A 178 11.27 4.28 -6.46
CA GLY A 178 12.02 5.00 -5.43
C GLY A 178 13.47 4.53 -5.29
N PRO A 179 13.75 3.21 -5.26
CA PRO A 179 15.13 2.71 -5.26
C PRO A 179 15.93 3.14 -6.49
N ALA A 180 15.34 3.09 -7.69
CA ALA A 180 16.01 3.51 -8.93
C ALA A 180 16.25 5.04 -8.96
N TYR A 181 15.29 5.82 -8.44
CA TYR A 181 15.44 7.26 -8.21
C TYR A 181 16.64 7.52 -7.29
N ALA A 182 16.65 6.93 -6.09
CA ALA A 182 17.71 7.11 -5.09
C ALA A 182 19.08 6.69 -5.65
N ALA A 183 19.15 5.56 -6.37
CA ALA A 183 20.37 5.09 -7.01
C ALA A 183 20.96 6.07 -8.04
N SER A 184 20.12 6.89 -8.66
CA SER A 184 20.49 7.81 -9.73
C SER A 184 20.90 9.20 -9.22
N VAL A 185 20.30 9.65 -8.10
CA VAL A 185 20.56 10.98 -7.52
C VAL A 185 21.57 10.94 -6.37
N ASP A 186 21.57 9.86 -5.57
CA ASP A 186 22.39 9.72 -4.37
C ASP A 186 23.45 8.61 -4.51
N ALA A 187 24.43 8.64 -3.60
CA ALA A 187 25.39 7.57 -3.42
C ALA A 187 24.83 6.51 -2.45
N ILE A 188 24.00 5.60 -2.98
CA ILE A 188 23.54 4.42 -2.25
C ILE A 188 24.32 3.15 -2.68
N PRO A 189 24.23 2.06 -1.90
CA PRO A 189 24.83 0.77 -2.26
C PRO A 189 24.37 0.23 -3.62
N PRO A 190 25.08 -0.76 -4.18
CA PRO A 190 24.69 -1.39 -5.44
C PRO A 190 23.24 -1.90 -5.41
N LEU A 191 22.54 -1.68 -6.52
CA LEU A 191 21.17 -2.10 -6.75
C LEU A 191 21.18 -3.26 -7.74
N SER A 192 20.56 -4.38 -7.40
CA SER A 192 20.45 -5.52 -8.31
C SER A 192 19.07 -6.15 -8.25
N GLY A 193 18.64 -6.64 -9.40
CA GLY A 193 17.43 -7.42 -9.54
C GLY A 193 17.46 -8.68 -8.69
N VAL A 194 16.35 -8.95 -8.00
CA VAL A 194 16.18 -10.18 -7.21
C VAL A 194 15.08 -11.08 -7.74
N ASP A 195 14.44 -10.69 -8.85
CA ASP A 195 13.41 -11.49 -9.49
C ASP A 195 14.00 -12.49 -10.49
N ASP A 196 13.23 -13.55 -10.73
CA ASP A 196 13.51 -14.55 -11.74
C ASP A 196 12.72 -14.22 -13.02
N GLU A 197 13.44 -13.93 -14.10
CA GLU A 197 12.87 -13.51 -15.38
C GLU A 197 11.93 -14.59 -15.97
N ALA A 198 12.27 -15.87 -15.82
CA ALA A 198 11.44 -16.95 -16.35
C ALA A 198 10.10 -17.07 -15.60
N TRP A 199 10.09 -16.83 -14.29
CA TRP A 199 8.85 -16.75 -13.51
C TRP A 199 8.04 -15.49 -13.81
N TYR A 200 8.71 -14.35 -14.00
CA TYR A 200 8.07 -13.11 -14.42
C TYR A 200 7.33 -13.29 -15.75
N ASP A 201 8.01 -13.81 -16.78
CA ASP A 201 7.43 -14.03 -18.11
C ASP A 201 6.22 -14.98 -18.06
N ARG A 202 6.31 -16.07 -17.29
CA ARG A 202 5.20 -17.01 -17.09
C ARG A 202 3.99 -16.34 -16.44
N ASN A 203 4.22 -15.44 -15.49
CA ASN A 203 3.15 -14.68 -14.84
C ASN A 203 2.50 -13.68 -15.81
N VAL A 204 3.31 -12.95 -16.59
CA VAL A 204 2.82 -12.05 -17.63
C VAL A 204 1.95 -12.79 -18.64
N ASP A 205 2.39 -13.97 -19.10
CA ASP A 205 1.62 -14.79 -20.03
C ASP A 205 0.34 -15.38 -19.40
N ALA A 206 0.37 -15.72 -18.12
CA ALA A 206 -0.84 -16.14 -17.39
C ALA A 206 -1.87 -15.00 -17.33
N VAL A 207 -1.43 -13.78 -17.02
CA VAL A 207 -2.30 -12.59 -16.99
C VAL A 207 -2.87 -12.28 -18.38
N ARG A 208 -2.03 -12.28 -19.43
CA ARG A 208 -2.47 -12.03 -20.82
C ARG A 208 -3.53 -13.03 -21.28
N ARG A 209 -3.30 -14.33 -21.06
CA ARG A 209 -4.28 -15.38 -21.41
C ARG A 209 -5.57 -15.23 -20.61
N SER A 210 -5.47 -14.94 -19.32
CA SER A 210 -6.65 -14.74 -18.47
C SER A 210 -7.45 -13.50 -18.88
N ALA A 211 -6.78 -12.41 -19.25
CA ALA A 211 -7.41 -11.18 -19.72
C ALA A 211 -8.18 -11.42 -21.03
N ALA A 212 -7.62 -12.18 -21.96
CA ALA A 212 -8.28 -12.53 -23.22
C ALA A 212 -9.55 -13.39 -23.00
N ALA A 213 -9.50 -14.34 -22.07
CA ALA A 213 -10.65 -15.20 -21.74
C ALA A 213 -11.73 -14.52 -20.88
N ARG A 214 -11.40 -13.40 -20.22
CA ARG A 214 -12.26 -12.74 -19.24
C ARG A 214 -13.67 -12.40 -19.77
N PRO A 215 -13.87 -11.82 -20.97
CA PRO A 215 -15.21 -11.44 -21.42
C PRO A 215 -16.13 -12.65 -21.69
N GLU A 216 -15.58 -13.77 -22.13
CA GLU A 216 -16.34 -15.01 -22.31
C GLU A 216 -16.71 -15.63 -20.95
N MET A 217 -15.73 -15.71 -20.04
CA MET A 217 -15.97 -16.26 -18.70
C MET A 217 -17.00 -15.46 -17.92
N LEU A 218 -16.97 -14.12 -18.00
CA LEU A 218 -17.97 -13.27 -17.37
C LEU A 218 -19.37 -13.52 -17.94
N ARG A 219 -19.51 -13.66 -19.27
CA ARG A 219 -20.80 -14.02 -19.89
C ARG A 219 -21.30 -15.37 -19.43
N ALA A 220 -20.42 -16.38 -19.33
CA ALA A 220 -20.79 -17.70 -18.83
C ALA A 220 -21.22 -17.67 -17.36
N LEU A 221 -20.54 -16.88 -16.52
CA LEU A 221 -20.92 -16.65 -15.13
C LEU A 221 -22.29 -15.96 -15.02
N ASP A 222 -22.53 -14.90 -15.79
CA ASP A 222 -23.82 -14.19 -15.80
C ASP A 222 -24.98 -15.12 -16.18
N LEU A 223 -24.79 -15.96 -17.20
CA LEU A 223 -25.78 -16.97 -17.59
C LEU A 223 -26.03 -17.96 -16.45
N ARG A 224 -24.96 -18.47 -15.82
CA ARG A 224 -25.10 -19.43 -14.71
C ARG A 224 -25.76 -18.81 -13.48
N GLU A 225 -25.45 -17.56 -13.15
CA GLU A 225 -26.10 -16.82 -12.07
C GLU A 225 -27.59 -16.60 -12.34
N ASN A 226 -27.95 -16.29 -13.59
CA ASN A 226 -29.35 -16.15 -13.99
C ASN A 226 -30.11 -17.48 -13.88
N ASP A 227 -29.48 -18.60 -14.26
CA ASP A 227 -30.07 -19.93 -14.14
C ASP A 227 -30.29 -20.29 -12.67
N LEU A 228 -29.26 -20.11 -11.83
CA LEU A 228 -29.35 -20.31 -10.40
C LEU A 228 -30.44 -19.45 -9.77
N ARG A 229 -30.62 -18.19 -10.21
CA ARG A 229 -31.69 -17.33 -9.69
C ARG A 229 -33.08 -17.90 -10.00
N ARG A 230 -33.27 -18.49 -11.19
CA ARG A 230 -34.54 -19.14 -11.57
C ARG A 230 -34.77 -20.42 -10.75
N GLU A 231 -33.75 -21.25 -10.60
CA GLU A 231 -33.80 -22.47 -9.78
C GLU A 231 -34.14 -22.13 -8.31
N LYS A 232 -33.46 -21.13 -7.72
CA LYS A 232 -33.74 -20.63 -6.37
C LYS A 232 -35.19 -20.14 -6.24
N ALA A 233 -35.70 -19.37 -7.20
CA ALA A 233 -37.06 -18.87 -7.17
C ALA A 233 -38.13 -19.99 -7.21
N ALA A 234 -37.85 -21.09 -7.90
CA ALA A 234 -38.73 -22.26 -7.96
C ALA A 234 -38.63 -23.15 -6.71
N ALA A 235 -37.45 -23.28 -6.12
CA ALA A 235 -37.19 -24.20 -5.01
C ALA A 235 -37.38 -23.57 -3.61
N PHE A 236 -37.16 -22.26 -3.46
CA PHE A 236 -37.13 -21.63 -2.14
C PHE A 236 -38.53 -21.22 -1.67
N GLY A 237 -38.88 -21.67 -0.46
CA GLY A 237 -40.00 -21.08 0.28
C GLY A 237 -39.70 -19.64 0.72
N ARG A 238 -40.73 -18.89 1.14
CA ARG A 238 -40.63 -17.46 1.49
C ARG A 238 -39.48 -17.12 2.45
N GLY A 239 -39.30 -17.91 3.51
CA GLY A 239 -38.25 -17.69 4.51
C GLY A 239 -36.84 -17.82 3.95
N LEU A 240 -36.61 -18.86 3.13
CA LEU A 240 -35.32 -19.13 2.50
C LEU A 240 -35.01 -18.11 1.39
N ALA A 241 -36.00 -17.72 0.59
CA ALA A 241 -35.86 -16.66 -0.40
C ALA A 241 -35.47 -15.32 0.25
N ALA A 242 -36.10 -14.97 1.37
CA ALA A 242 -35.79 -13.73 2.09
C ALA A 242 -34.42 -13.77 2.80
N PHE A 243 -33.92 -14.96 3.15
CA PHE A 243 -32.56 -15.12 3.67
C PHE A 243 -31.52 -15.03 2.53
N ASP A 244 -31.76 -15.71 1.41
CA ASP A 244 -30.89 -15.64 0.22
C ASP A 244 -30.75 -14.19 -0.26
N ALA A 245 -31.86 -13.45 -0.35
CA ALA A 245 -31.83 -12.04 -0.75
C ALA A 245 -30.98 -11.17 0.20
N SER A 246 -31.01 -11.42 1.52
CA SER A 246 -30.20 -10.64 2.46
C SER A 246 -28.72 -11.01 2.37
N LEU A 247 -28.39 -12.28 2.10
CA LEU A 247 -27.01 -12.72 1.87
C LEU A 247 -26.43 -12.16 0.57
N GLU A 248 -27.21 -12.19 -0.53
CA GLU A 248 -26.80 -11.58 -1.80
C GLU A 248 -26.62 -10.07 -1.68
N ALA A 249 -27.44 -9.39 -0.87
CA ALA A 249 -27.25 -7.97 -0.59
C ALA A 249 -25.93 -7.69 0.15
N VAL A 250 -25.52 -8.54 1.10
CA VAL A 250 -24.22 -8.42 1.78
C VAL A 250 -23.07 -8.65 0.81
N ARG A 251 -23.12 -9.73 0.02
CA ARG A 251 -22.06 -10.04 -0.97
C ARG A 251 -21.87 -8.94 -2.00
N ALA A 252 -22.96 -8.29 -2.39
CA ALA A 252 -22.95 -7.15 -3.29
C ALA A 252 -22.57 -5.82 -2.61
N GLY A 253 -22.28 -5.79 -1.30
CA GLY A 253 -21.98 -4.57 -0.55
C GLY A 253 -23.17 -3.62 -0.37
N ARG A 254 -24.40 -4.06 -0.66
CA ARG A 254 -25.64 -3.28 -0.52
C ARG A 254 -26.25 -3.34 0.88
N LEU A 255 -25.84 -4.31 1.68
CA LEU A 255 -26.25 -4.46 3.07
C LEU A 255 -25.02 -4.63 3.95
N GLY A 256 -24.92 -3.82 5.01
CA GLY A 256 -23.82 -3.94 5.97
C GLY A 256 -23.92 -5.21 6.80
N LEU A 257 -22.77 -5.67 7.32
CA LEU A 257 -22.70 -6.84 8.21
C LEU A 257 -23.61 -6.67 9.44
N ALA A 258 -23.66 -5.47 10.01
CA ALA A 258 -24.51 -5.13 11.15
C ALA A 258 -26.00 -5.41 10.87
N ASP A 259 -26.50 -4.99 9.71
CA ASP A 259 -27.91 -5.17 9.36
C ASP A 259 -28.23 -6.63 9.00
N HIS A 260 -27.30 -7.33 8.35
CA HIS A 260 -27.44 -8.76 8.13
C HIS A 260 -27.47 -9.54 9.45
N ALA A 261 -26.60 -9.21 10.41
CA ALA A 261 -26.59 -9.83 11.73
C ALA A 261 -27.91 -9.58 12.49
N LYS A 262 -28.51 -8.39 12.38
CA LYS A 262 -29.85 -8.12 12.94
C LYS A 262 -30.92 -9.01 12.31
N ILE A 263 -30.92 -9.17 10.98
CA ILE A 263 -31.86 -10.03 10.25
C ILE A 263 -31.73 -11.49 10.70
N LEU A 264 -30.49 -11.97 10.85
CA LEU A 264 -30.20 -13.33 11.32
C LEU A 264 -30.65 -13.54 12.77
N ALA A 265 -30.32 -12.61 13.67
CA ALA A 265 -30.70 -12.67 15.07
C ALA A 265 -32.23 -12.69 15.25
N ALA A 266 -32.96 -11.90 14.46
CA ALA A 266 -34.43 -11.85 14.49
C ALA A 266 -35.10 -13.15 14.00
N ARG A 267 -34.38 -13.99 13.24
CA ARG A 267 -34.88 -15.27 12.71
C ARG A 267 -34.35 -16.49 13.45
N SER A 268 -33.35 -16.31 14.31
CA SER A 268 -32.78 -17.39 15.12
C SER A 268 -33.60 -17.58 16.39
N ARG A 269 -33.69 -18.84 16.86
CA ARG A 269 -34.30 -19.16 18.17
C ARG A 269 -33.47 -18.64 19.34
N ALA A 270 -32.16 -18.53 19.14
CA ALA A 270 -31.22 -18.03 20.13
C ALA A 270 -30.11 -17.23 19.42
N THR A 271 -29.74 -16.08 19.99
CA THR A 271 -28.62 -15.28 19.48
C THR A 271 -27.35 -15.68 20.23
N PRO A 272 -26.30 -16.16 19.55
CA PRO A 272 -25.02 -16.48 20.19
C PRO A 272 -24.45 -15.26 20.95
N PRO A 273 -23.75 -15.45 22.08
CA PRO A 273 -23.21 -14.35 22.89
C PRO A 273 -22.33 -13.37 22.09
N GLU A 274 -21.56 -13.87 21.12
CA GLU A 274 -20.68 -13.08 20.28
C GLU A 274 -21.48 -12.16 19.35
N VAL A 275 -22.56 -12.68 18.76
CA VAL A 275 -23.47 -11.89 17.90
C VAL A 275 -24.24 -10.87 18.75
N ALA A 276 -24.66 -11.25 19.97
CA ALA A 276 -25.32 -10.34 20.89
C ALA A 276 -24.40 -9.19 21.32
N ALA A 277 -23.13 -9.50 21.63
CA ALA A 277 -22.10 -8.52 21.97
C ALA A 277 -21.83 -7.57 20.79
N PHE A 278 -21.67 -8.12 19.58
CA PHE A 278 -21.51 -7.34 18.35
C PHE A 278 -22.70 -6.39 18.11
N LEU A 279 -23.93 -6.89 18.19
CA LEU A 279 -25.12 -6.06 18.03
C LEU A 279 -25.26 -5.00 19.13
N SER A 280 -24.75 -5.27 20.33
CA SER A 280 -24.68 -4.28 21.40
C SER A 280 -23.65 -3.19 21.10
N ALA A 281 -22.48 -3.54 20.57
CA ALA A 281 -21.48 -2.59 20.13
C ALA A 281 -22.00 -1.70 18.99
N VAL A 282 -22.68 -2.28 18.00
CA VAL A 282 -23.34 -1.52 16.92
C VAL A 282 -24.36 -0.51 17.46
N ARG A 283 -25.14 -0.88 18.48
CA ARG A 283 -26.09 0.05 19.13
C ARG A 283 -25.38 1.16 19.88
N LEU A 284 -24.29 0.84 20.58
CA LEU A 284 -23.47 1.83 21.28
C LEU A 284 -22.85 2.82 20.29
N GLU A 285 -22.25 2.31 19.21
CA GLU A 285 -21.67 3.12 18.13
C GLU A 285 -22.70 4.06 17.51
N ALA A 286 -23.89 3.56 17.19
CA ALA A 286 -24.98 4.38 16.65
C ALA A 286 -25.47 5.47 17.63
N SER A 287 -25.16 5.34 18.93
CA SER A 287 -25.49 6.35 19.95
C SER A 287 -24.36 7.35 20.21
N LEU A 288 -23.17 7.15 19.63
CA LEU A 288 -22.05 8.07 19.81
C LEU A 288 -22.28 9.37 19.04
N ASP A 289 -22.10 10.50 19.71
CA ASP A 289 -21.96 11.80 19.06
C ASP A 289 -20.50 12.01 18.66
N LEU A 290 -20.18 11.66 17.41
CA LEU A 290 -18.83 11.81 16.87
C LEU A 290 -18.37 13.27 16.85
N GLY A 291 -19.28 14.23 16.78
CA GLY A 291 -18.95 15.66 16.86
C GLY A 291 -18.49 16.05 18.26
N ALA A 292 -19.17 15.56 19.29
CA ALA A 292 -18.75 15.72 20.68
C ALA A 292 -17.40 15.05 20.93
N VAL A 293 -17.20 13.81 20.45
CA VAL A 293 -15.93 13.08 20.57
C VAL A 293 -14.76 13.84 19.93
N GLU A 294 -14.92 14.37 18.73
CA GLU A 294 -13.87 15.15 18.07
C GLU A 294 -13.58 16.47 18.78
N THR A 295 -14.61 17.08 19.37
CA THR A 295 -14.46 18.30 20.18
C THR A 295 -13.65 18.03 21.44
N GLU A 296 -13.98 16.96 22.16
CA GLU A 296 -13.24 16.51 23.35
C GLU A 296 -11.80 16.12 22.99
N ARG A 297 -11.60 15.38 21.91
CA ARG A 297 -10.27 15.01 21.42
C ARG A 297 -9.41 16.23 21.15
N ARG A 298 -9.97 17.24 20.46
CA ARG A 298 -9.28 18.51 20.20
C ARG A 298 -8.91 19.21 21.51
N ALA A 299 -9.85 19.32 22.44
CA ALA A 299 -9.61 19.96 23.74
C ALA A 299 -8.47 19.26 24.52
N VAL A 300 -8.42 17.92 24.50
CA VAL A 300 -7.34 17.15 25.12
C VAL A 300 -6.00 17.40 24.43
N ILE A 301 -5.95 17.40 23.10
CA ILE A 301 -4.73 17.67 22.34
C ILE A 301 -4.21 19.08 22.61
N GLU A 302 -5.09 20.08 22.62
CA GLU A 302 -4.75 21.47 22.93
C GLU A 302 -4.24 21.62 24.37
N ALA A 303 -4.94 21.02 25.34
CA ALA A 303 -4.56 21.03 26.74
C ALA A 303 -3.19 20.35 26.95
N LEU A 304 -2.94 19.24 26.26
CA LEU A 304 -1.67 18.53 26.33
C LEU A 304 -0.55 19.35 25.67
N ALA A 305 -0.76 19.86 24.46
CA ALA A 305 0.22 20.68 23.74
C ALA A 305 0.63 21.92 24.55
N SER A 306 -0.29 22.55 25.28
CA SER A 306 0.01 23.71 26.13
C SER A 306 0.92 23.42 27.33
N LYS A 307 1.07 22.13 27.71
CA LYS A 307 1.87 21.69 28.87
C LYS A 307 3.22 21.08 28.50
N LEU A 308 3.48 20.86 27.21
CA LEU A 308 4.71 20.23 26.72
C LEU A 308 5.81 21.28 26.48
N GLY A 309 7.06 20.94 26.82
CA GLY A 309 8.21 21.73 26.42
C GLY A 309 8.45 21.68 24.89
N PRO A 310 9.25 22.58 24.30
CA PRO A 310 9.42 22.66 22.84
C PRO A 310 9.86 21.36 22.17
N ALA A 311 10.74 20.58 22.82
CA ALA A 311 11.20 19.29 22.31
C ALA A 311 10.13 18.19 22.43
N GLU A 312 9.33 18.21 23.50
CA GLU A 312 8.26 17.26 23.75
C GLU A 312 7.07 17.55 22.82
N ALA A 313 6.75 18.82 22.58
CA ALA A 313 5.73 19.25 21.64
C ALA A 313 6.08 18.84 20.20
N ALA A 314 7.35 18.97 19.80
CA ALA A 314 7.82 18.51 18.50
C ALA A 314 7.68 16.98 18.36
N THR A 315 7.99 16.22 19.41
CA THR A 315 7.84 14.77 19.43
C THR A 315 6.36 14.36 19.40
N PHE A 316 5.52 15.02 20.19
CA PHE A 316 4.08 14.77 20.24
C PHE A 316 3.40 15.07 18.89
N ALA A 317 3.73 16.20 18.25
CA ALA A 317 3.22 16.53 16.92
C ALA A 317 3.62 15.48 15.87
N GLN A 318 4.82 14.91 15.98
CA GLN A 318 5.29 13.83 15.11
C GLN A 318 4.51 12.52 15.32
N MET A 319 4.07 12.24 16.55
CA MET A 319 3.24 11.08 16.86
C MET A 319 1.78 11.25 16.43
N CYS A 320 1.22 12.45 16.56
CA CYS A 320 -0.18 12.73 16.18
C CYS A 320 -0.46 12.70 14.68
N VAL A 321 0.57 12.84 13.83
CA VAL A 321 0.43 12.75 12.35
C VAL A 321 0.56 11.30 11.87
N ALA A 322 1.09 10.41 12.71
CA ALA A 322 1.35 9.00 12.37
C ALA A 322 0.22 8.03 12.80
N ALA A 323 -0.80 8.50 13.52
CA ALA A 323 -1.94 7.74 14.03
C ALA A 323 -3.23 8.14 13.31
#